data_AF-A0AAD5II46-F1
#
_entry.id   AF-A0AAD5II46-F1
#
_cell.length_a   1.000
_cell.length_b   1.000
_cell.length_c   1.000
_cell.angle_alpha   90.00
_cell.angle_beta   90.00
_cell.angle_gamma   90.00
#
_symmetry.space_group_name_H-M   'P 1'
#
loop_
_entity.id
_entity.type
_entity.pdbx_description
1 polymer ?
#
loop_
_entity_poly.entity_id
_entity_poly.type
_entity_poly.pdbx_seq_one_letter_code
_entity_poly.pdbx_strand_id
1 'polypeptide(L)'
;MCKMFLSTLTDSAKTWFRKLPPGSVDSFSKPTKAFYAQFQGIKPRPKDLILLQYLIQEQGETLRSYVEKFHKEVIQMGVLNEKETLANF
;
A
#
# COMPACT_ATOMS: atom_id res chain seq x y z
N MET A 1 -21.97 9.03 17.76
CA MET A 1 -21.08 9.41 16.64
C MET A 1 -19.64 9.10 17.02
N CYS A 2 -19.00 8.14 16.36
CA CYS A 2 -17.71 7.59 16.75
C CYS A 2 -16.56 8.52 16.28
N LYS A 3 -16.28 9.57 17.05
CA LYS A 3 -15.28 10.62 16.71
C LYS A 3 -13.88 10.05 16.44
N MET A 4 -13.53 8.93 17.08
CA MET A 4 -12.24 8.24 16.92
C MET A 4 -12.06 7.60 15.54
N PHE A 5 -13.14 7.18 14.88
CA PHE A 5 -13.03 6.61 13.52
C PHE A 5 -12.66 7.69 12.50
N LEU A 6 -13.26 8.87 12.61
CA LEU A 6 -12.94 10.00 11.74
C LEU A 6 -11.48 10.46 11.86
N SER A 7 -10.87 10.35 13.05
CA SER A 7 -9.48 10.73 13.25
C SER A 7 -8.47 9.76 12.62
N THR A 8 -8.85 8.50 12.36
CA THR A 8 -7.96 7.52 11.72
C THR A 8 -8.05 7.52 10.19
N LEU A 9 -9.04 8.20 9.60
CA LEU A 9 -9.18 8.31 8.14
C LEU A 9 -8.17 9.30 7.56
N THR A 10 -7.57 8.98 6.42
CA THR A 10 -6.77 9.89 5.59
C THR A 10 -7.62 10.52 4.49
N ASP A 11 -7.10 11.52 3.76
CA ASP A 11 -7.86 12.51 2.98
C ASP A 11 -8.99 11.95 2.09
N SER A 12 -8.71 10.93 1.27
CA SER A 12 -9.70 10.29 0.40
C SER A 12 -10.81 9.62 1.20
N ALA A 13 -10.47 8.99 2.33
CA ALA A 13 -11.43 8.34 3.20
C ALA A 13 -12.28 9.36 4.00
N LYS A 14 -11.71 10.49 4.41
CA LYS A 14 -12.47 11.61 5.01
C LYS A 14 -13.50 12.18 4.02
N THR A 15 -13.09 12.34 2.76
CA THR A 15 -13.95 12.88 1.69
C THR A 15 -15.12 11.93 1.39
N TRP A 16 -14.87 10.63 1.35
CA TRP A 16 -15.92 9.62 1.23
C TRP A 16 -16.88 9.63 2.42
N PHE A 17 -16.36 9.63 3.65
CA PHE A 17 -17.19 9.61 4.86
C PHE A 17 -18.16 10.80 4.93
N ARG A 18 -17.75 11.98 4.47
CA ARG A 18 -18.59 13.19 4.41
C ARG A 18 -19.72 13.11 3.38
N LYS A 19 -19.63 12.22 2.39
CA LYS A 19 -20.66 12.02 1.35
C LYS A 19 -21.77 11.04 1.78
N LEU A 20 -21.62 10.40 2.96
CA LEU A 20 -22.64 9.48 3.46
C LEU A 20 -23.91 10.25 3.90
N PRO A 21 -25.11 9.72 3.63
CA PRO A 21 -26.36 10.35 4.08
C PRO A 21 -26.40 10.50 5.61
N PRO A 22 -26.98 11.61 6.14
CA PRO A 22 -27.19 11.77 7.58
C PRO A 22 -27.98 10.58 8.15
N GLY A 23 -27.52 10.02 9.28
CA GLY A 23 -28.19 8.88 9.93
C GLY A 23 -27.93 7.51 9.29
N SER A 24 -27.18 7.42 8.19
CA SER A 24 -26.81 6.14 7.56
C SER A 24 -25.83 5.28 8.40
N VAL A 25 -25.28 5.87 9.47
CA VAL A 25 -24.30 5.27 10.37
C VAL A 25 -24.94 5.12 11.76
N ASP A 26 -25.58 3.96 11.99
CA ASP A 26 -26.19 3.60 13.27
C ASP A 26 -25.23 2.85 14.22
N SER A 27 -24.10 2.37 13.69
CA SER A 27 -23.11 1.55 14.41
C SER A 27 -21.77 1.52 13.66
N PHE A 28 -20.68 1.16 14.34
CA PHE A 28 -19.35 1.02 13.72
C PHE A 28 -19.29 -0.07 12.63
N SER A 29 -20.25 -1.00 12.64
CA SER A 29 -20.39 -2.09 11.65
C SER A 29 -20.61 -1.57 10.23
N LYS A 30 -21.51 -0.59 10.04
CA LYS A 30 -21.87 -0.09 8.69
C LYS A 30 -20.74 0.70 8.01
N PRO A 31 -20.08 1.70 8.63
CA PRO A 31 -18.95 2.40 8.05
C PRO A 31 -17.78 1.47 7.76
N THR A 32 -17.50 0.52 8.65
CA THR A 32 -16.41 -0.43 8.46
C THR A 32 -16.69 -1.32 7.25
N LYS A 33 -17.90 -1.85 7.10
CA LYS A 33 -18.28 -2.66 5.93
C LYS A 33 -18.25 -1.86 4.63
N ALA A 34 -18.72 -0.62 4.64
CA ALA A 34 -18.72 0.24 3.45
C ALA A 34 -17.30 0.73 3.10
N PHE A 35 -16.45 0.98 4.10
CA PHE A 35 -15.03 1.26 3.92
C PHE A 35 -14.31 0.05 3.32
N TYR A 36 -14.51 -1.16 3.86
CA TYR A 36 -13.97 -2.37 3.24
C TYR A 36 -14.49 -2.52 1.81
N ALA A 37 -15.80 -2.45 1.54
CA ALA A 37 -16.31 -2.55 0.17
C ALA A 37 -15.68 -1.52 -0.81
N GLN A 38 -15.38 -0.31 -0.34
CA GLN A 38 -14.79 0.75 -1.15
C GLN A 38 -13.27 0.61 -1.34
N PHE A 39 -12.55 0.08 -0.35
CA PHE A 39 -11.08 0.11 -0.28
C PHE A 39 -10.42 -1.29 -0.27
N GLN A 40 -11.17 -2.39 -0.19
CA GLN A 40 -10.67 -3.78 -0.09
C GLN A 40 -9.93 -4.27 -1.35
N GLY A 41 -9.91 -3.48 -2.42
CA GLY A 41 -9.13 -3.74 -3.63
C GLY A 41 -8.09 -2.68 -3.97
N ILE A 42 -7.96 -1.61 -3.17
CA ILE A 42 -6.93 -0.58 -3.40
C ILE A 42 -5.61 -1.13 -2.89
N LYS A 43 -5.00 -1.99 -3.69
CA LYS A 43 -3.56 -2.25 -3.59
C LYS A 43 -2.84 -1.02 -4.14
N PRO A 44 -1.73 -0.58 -3.52
CA PRO A 44 -0.82 0.33 -4.21
C PRO A 44 -0.59 -0.24 -5.61
N ARG A 45 -0.73 0.57 -6.66
CA ARG A 45 -0.26 0.13 -7.98
C ARG A 45 1.18 -0.36 -7.75
N PRO A 46 1.56 -1.54 -8.26
CA PRO A 46 2.96 -1.89 -8.30
C PRO A 46 3.65 -0.69 -8.92
N LYS A 47 4.58 -0.04 -8.18
CA LYS A 47 5.38 1.03 -8.78
C LYS A 47 5.93 0.43 -10.07
N ASP A 48 5.81 1.18 -11.18
CA ASP A 48 6.00 0.64 -12.51
C ASP A 48 7.23 -0.27 -12.57
N LEU A 49 7.04 -1.52 -13.00
CA LEU A 49 8.15 -2.49 -13.18
C LEU A 49 9.30 -1.90 -14.00
N ILE A 50 9.00 -0.88 -14.80
CA ILE A 50 9.93 0.00 -15.51
C ILE A 50 11.03 0.55 -14.58
N LEU A 51 10.76 0.85 -13.31
CA LEU A 51 11.77 1.32 -12.36
C LEU A 51 12.84 0.27 -12.05
N LEU A 52 12.49 -1.03 -12.06
CA LEU A 52 13.48 -2.10 -11.90
C LEU A 52 14.46 -2.15 -13.07
N GLN A 53 14.02 -1.81 -14.28
CA GLN A 53 14.89 -1.77 -15.46
C GLN A 53 16.00 -0.71 -15.33
N TYR A 54 15.74 0.35 -14.54
CA TYR A 54 16.70 1.43 -14.29
C TYR A 54 17.58 1.16 -13.08
N LEU A 55 17.32 0.08 -12.33
CA LEU A 55 18.09 -0.32 -11.18
C LEU A 55 19.32 -1.13 -11.65
N ILE A 56 20.34 -0.42 -12.12
CA ILE A 56 21.62 -1.01 -12.53
C ILE A 56 22.67 -0.93 -11.41
N GLN A 57 23.63 -1.86 -11.42
CA GLN A 57 24.76 -1.80 -10.50
C GLN A 57 25.66 -0.64 -10.87
N GLU A 58 25.93 0.25 -9.90
CA GLU A 58 26.77 1.42 -10.13
C GLU A 58 28.26 1.05 -10.14
N GLN A 59 29.08 1.85 -10.82
CA GLN A 59 30.51 1.61 -10.88
C GLN A 59 31.15 1.80 -9.49
N GLY A 60 31.70 0.72 -8.94
CA GLY A 60 32.24 0.68 -7.57
C GLY A 60 31.24 0.24 -6.51
N GLU A 61 29.97 -0.01 -6.87
CA GLU A 61 29.00 -0.64 -5.96
C GLU A 61 29.34 -2.12 -5.78
N THR A 62 29.38 -2.58 -4.52
CA THR A 62 29.56 -4.01 -4.24
C THR A 62 28.32 -4.80 -4.66
N LEU A 63 28.51 -6.04 -5.07
CA LEU A 63 27.40 -6.92 -5.45
C LEU A 63 26.36 -7.06 -4.33
N ARG A 64 26.81 -7.13 -3.06
CA ARG A 64 25.92 -7.19 -1.90
C ARG A 64 25.01 -5.96 -1.81
N SER A 65 25.57 -4.76 -1.91
CA SER A 65 24.81 -3.50 -1.88
C SER A 65 23.78 -3.44 -3.01
N TYR A 66 24.18 -3.84 -4.21
CA TYR A 66 23.28 -3.88 -5.36
C TYR A 66 22.09 -4.83 -5.15
N VAL A 67 22.34 -6.06 -4.69
CA VAL A 67 21.29 -7.05 -4.41
C VAL A 67 20.34 -6.58 -3.30
N GLU A 68 20.87 -5.97 -2.24
CA GLU A 68 20.05 -5.40 -1.16
C GLU A 68 19.14 -4.28 -1.66
N LYS A 69 19.65 -3.38 -2.51
CA LYS A 69 18.89 -2.29 -3.15
C LYS A 69 17.78 -2.86 -4.04
N PHE A 70 18.10 -3.87 -4.85
CA PHE A 70 17.15 -4.54 -5.74
C PHE A 70 16.01 -5.23 -4.97
N HIS A 71 16.35 -6.00 -3.93
CA HIS A 71 15.34 -6.65 -3.08
C HIS A 71 14.40 -5.66 -2.42
N LYS A 72 14.96 -4.56 -1.88
CA LYS A 72 14.16 -3.51 -1.25
C LYS A 72 13.13 -2.92 -2.22
N GLU A 73 13.50 -2.69 -3.47
CA GLU A 73 12.59 -2.11 -4.46
C GLU A 73 11.52 -3.11 -4.91
N VAL A 74 11.88 -4.38 -5.11
CA VAL A 74 10.94 -5.47 -5.47
C VAL A 74 9.89 -5.70 -4.36
N ILE A 75 10.30 -5.69 -3.10
CA ILE A 75 9.39 -5.79 -1.94
C ILE A 75 8.44 -4.58 -1.90
N GLN A 76 8.96 -3.36 -2.10
CA GLN A 76 8.14 -2.15 -2.11
C GLN A 76 7.13 -2.11 -3.27
N MET A 77 7.45 -2.74 -4.39
CA MET A 77 6.53 -2.89 -5.53
C MET A 77 5.44 -3.94 -5.30
N GLY A 78 5.56 -4.76 -4.26
CA GLY A 78 4.62 -5.86 -4.00
C GLY A 78 4.67 -6.97 -5.05
N VAL A 79 5.78 -7.07 -5.78
CA VAL A 79 5.98 -8.06 -6.87
C VAL A 79 6.32 -9.44 -6.29
N LEU A 80 7.05 -9.49 -5.18
CA LEU A 80 7.39 -10.71 -4.44
C LEU A 80 7.23 -10.48 -2.93
N ASN A 81 6.97 -11.54 -2.18
CA ASN A 81 7.05 -11.50 -0.72
C ASN A 81 8.51 -11.67 -0.24
N GLU A 82 8.82 -11.22 0.99
CA GLU A 82 10.19 -11.22 1.56
C GLU A 82 10.84 -12.62 1.57
N LYS A 83 10.02 -13.67 1.67
CA LYS A 83 10.47 -15.07 1.63
C LYS A 83 10.86 -15.53 0.22
N GLU A 84 10.21 -15.02 -0.81
CA GLU A 84 10.50 -15.33 -2.22
C GLU A 84 11.71 -14.56 -2.73
N THR A 85 12.02 -13.38 -2.19
CA THR A 85 13.16 -12.59 -2.66
C THR A 85 14.52 -13.18 -2.26
N LEU A 86 14.66 -13.71 -1.04
CA LEU A 86 15.95 -14.24 -0.54
C LEU A 86 16.28 -15.65 -1.06
N ALA A 87 15.31 -16.36 -1.62
CA ALA A 87 15.51 -17.73 -2.10
C ALA A 87 16.04 -17.83 -3.54
N ASN A 88 16.04 -16.71 -4.29
CA ASN A 88 16.28 -16.70 -5.73
C ASN A 88 17.69 -16.22 -6.14
N PHE A 89 18.59 -15.96 -5.19
CA PHE A 89 19.96 -15.49 -5.46
C PHE A 89 20.99 -16.13 -4.52
#